data_AF-A0A2E9PQJ2-F1
#
_entry.id   AF-A0A2E9PQJ2-F1
#
_cell.length_a   1.000
_cell.length_b   1.000
_cell.length_c   1.000
_cell.angle_alpha   90.00
_cell.angle_beta   90.00
_cell.angle_gamma   90.00
#
_symmetry.space_group_name_H-M   'P 1'
#
loop_
_entity.id
_entity.type
_entity.pdbx_description
1 polymer ?
#
loop_
_entity_poly.entity_id
_entity_poly.type
_entity_poly.pdbx_seq_one_letter_code
_entity_poly.pdbx_strand_id
1 'polypeptide(L)'
;IRKGLVVMAFIAVLLALSIPSVVKLWYVIGSIIVPGILLPFLMTFTKMKLNDRKIIPTLLIPVITAVSWFYYGKIIGHYPGNIEPFYPGMFISIVLIGIWKK
;
A
#
# COMPACT_ATOMS: atom_id res chain seq x y z
N ILE A 1 -11.46 -13.84 21.87
CA ILE A 1 -12.16 -12.59 21.45
C ILE A 1 -11.84 -11.42 22.38
N ARG A 2 -12.14 -11.47 23.69
CA ARG A 2 -11.91 -10.32 24.62
C ARG A 2 -10.47 -9.80 24.69
N LYS A 3 -9.45 -10.66 24.66
CA LYS A 3 -8.03 -10.23 24.74
C LYS A 3 -7.57 -9.44 23.50
N GLY A 4 -8.04 -9.80 22.31
CA GLY A 4 -7.70 -9.10 21.07
C GLY A 4 -8.28 -7.68 21.03
N LEU A 5 -9.48 -7.50 21.58
CA LEU A 5 -10.11 -6.18 21.71
C LEU A 5 -9.32 -5.24 22.63
N VAL A 6 -8.84 -5.76 23.76
CA VAL A 6 -8.03 -4.97 24.70
C VAL A 6 -6.71 -4.56 24.05
N VAL A 7 -6.04 -5.47 23.35
CA VAL A 7 -4.80 -5.17 22.61
C VAL A 7 -5.05 -4.13 21.52
N MET A 8 -6.12 -4.27 20.73
CA MET A 8 -6.44 -3.29 19.70
C MET A 8 -6.80 -1.92 20.27
N ALA A 9 -7.55 -1.86 21.37
CA ALA A 9 -7.87 -0.60 22.03
C ALA A 9 -6.59 0.11 22.51
N PHE A 10 -5.66 -0.64 23.09
CA PHE A 10 -4.38 -0.09 23.52
C PHE A 10 -3.57 0.46 22.35
N ILE A 11 -3.42 -0.31 21.26
CA ILE A 11 -2.71 0.11 20.04
C ILE A 11 -3.38 1.34 19.41
N ALA A 12 -4.72 1.36 19.34
CA ALA A 12 -5.47 2.47 18.75
C ALA A 12 -5.28 3.78 19.54
N VAL A 13 -5.34 3.73 20.88
CA VAL A 13 -5.08 4.90 21.74
C VAL A 13 -3.64 5.38 21.57
N LEU A 14 -2.67 4.46 21.54
CA LEU A 14 -1.25 4.79 21.37
C LEU A 14 -1.00 5.50 20.03
N LEU A 15 -1.62 5.02 18.95
CA LEU A 15 -1.52 5.64 17.62
C LEU A 15 -2.24 7.00 17.56
N ALA A 16 -3.42 7.12 18.17
CA ALA A 16 -4.18 8.36 18.20
C ALA A 16 -3.44 9.48 18.95
N LEU A 17 -2.73 9.15 20.02
CA LEU A 17 -1.91 10.12 20.77
C LEU A 17 -0.58 10.44 20.08
N SER A 18 0.03 9.46 19.39
CA SER A 18 1.33 9.63 18.75
C SER A 18 1.29 10.45 17.46
N ILE A 19 0.12 10.52 16.80
CA ILE A 19 0.00 11.12 15.47
C ILE A 19 -1.00 12.29 15.53
N PRO A 20 -0.53 13.55 15.51
CA PRO A 20 -1.38 14.72 15.70
C PRO A 20 -2.39 14.95 14.57
N SER A 21 -2.28 14.20 13.47
CA SER A 21 -3.22 14.24 12.34
C SER A 21 -3.61 12.83 11.91
N VAL A 22 -4.81 12.42 12.29
CA VAL A 22 -5.46 11.18 11.83
C VAL A 22 -5.58 11.19 10.29
N VAL A 23 -5.88 12.34 9.70
CA VAL A 23 -5.96 12.50 8.23
C VAL A 23 -4.63 12.15 7.57
N LYS A 24 -3.51 12.67 8.11
CA LYS A 24 -2.18 12.38 7.58
C LYS A 24 -1.80 10.91 7.73
N LEU A 25 -2.19 10.27 8.84
CA LEU A 25 -2.00 8.84 9.04
C LEU A 25 -2.69 8.05 7.92
N TRP A 26 -3.99 8.25 7.75
CA TRP A 26 -4.80 7.55 6.75
C TRP A 26 -4.28 7.79 5.33
N TYR A 27 -3.88 9.03 5.03
CA TYR A 27 -3.31 9.39 3.74
C TYR A 27 -2.01 8.63 3.45
N VAL A 28 -1.09 8.57 4.41
CA VAL A 28 0.19 7.85 4.23
C VAL A 28 -0.04 6.35 4.09
N ILE A 29 -0.89 5.77 4.94
CA ILE A 29 -1.23 4.34 4.87
C ILE A 29 -1.88 4.03 3.51
N GLY A 30 -2.85 4.82 3.09
CA GLY A 30 -3.53 4.66 1.80
C GLY A 30 -2.55 4.74 0.63
N SER A 31 -1.66 5.73 0.64
CA SER A 31 -0.66 5.93 -0.42
C SER A 31 0.31 4.75 -0.56
N ILE A 32 0.58 4.03 0.53
CA ILE A 32 1.54 2.91 0.54
C ILE A 32 0.85 1.57 0.24
N ILE A 33 -0.31 1.33 0.83
CA ILE A 33 -0.95 -0.01 0.82
C ILE A 33 -1.87 -0.19 -0.39
N VAL A 34 -2.65 0.84 -0.75
CA VAL A 34 -3.62 0.76 -1.86
C VAL A 34 -3.01 0.31 -3.19
N PRO A 35 -1.83 0.78 -3.64
CA PRO A 35 -1.27 0.35 -4.92
C PRO A 35 -1.02 -1.17 -5.03
N GLY A 36 -0.75 -1.84 -3.92
CA GLY A 36 -0.57 -3.30 -3.89
C GLY A 36 -1.87 -4.07 -4.01
N ILE A 37 -2.96 -3.56 -3.44
CA ILE A 37 -4.20 -4.32 -3.27
C ILE A 37 -5.24 -3.96 -4.34
N LEU A 38 -5.28 -2.71 -4.79
CA LEU A 38 -6.38 -2.20 -5.61
C LEU A 38 -6.59 -2.99 -6.89
N LEU A 39 -5.54 -3.23 -7.68
CA LEU A 39 -5.68 -3.94 -8.94
C LEU A 39 -5.94 -5.45 -8.74
N PRO A 40 -5.23 -6.18 -7.86
CA PRO A 40 -5.59 -7.55 -7.50
C PRO A 40 -7.03 -7.69 -7.04
N PHE A 41 -7.54 -6.74 -6.25
CA PHE A 41 -8.92 -6.69 -5.82
C PHE A 41 -9.87 -6.52 -7.01
N LEU A 42 -9.63 -5.55 -7.90
CA LEU A 42 -10.46 -5.35 -9.08
C LEU A 42 -10.46 -6.56 -10.02
N MET A 43 -9.35 -7.29 -10.11
CA MET A 43 -9.27 -8.52 -10.91
C MET A 43 -10.24 -9.60 -10.44
N THR A 44 -10.63 -9.61 -9.15
CA THR A 44 -11.60 -10.59 -8.62
C THR A 44 -13.00 -10.44 -9.25
N PHE A 45 -13.33 -9.26 -9.80
CA PHE A 45 -14.57 -9.03 -10.56
C PHE A 45 -14.44 -9.40 -12.04
N THR A 46 -13.27 -9.85 -12.49
CA THR A 46 -13.01 -10.20 -13.88
C THR A 46 -12.80 -11.71 -14.03
N LYS A 47 -12.79 -12.21 -15.27
CA LYS A 47 -12.42 -13.61 -15.56
C LYS A 47 -10.90 -13.85 -15.48
N MET A 48 -10.11 -12.81 -15.23
CA MET A 48 -8.65 -12.88 -15.24
C MET A 48 -8.14 -13.49 -13.94
N LYS A 49 -7.46 -14.64 -14.04
CA LYS A 49 -6.88 -15.34 -12.89
C LYS A 49 -5.36 -15.29 -13.00
N LEU A 50 -4.71 -14.85 -11.92
CA LEU A 50 -3.28 -15.02 -11.75
C LEU A 50 -3.01 -16.34 -11.04
N ASN A 51 -1.93 -17.01 -11.42
CA ASN A 51 -1.43 -18.17 -10.69
C ASN A 51 -0.94 -17.75 -9.29
N ASP A 52 -0.95 -18.66 -8.32
CA ASP A 52 -0.56 -18.41 -6.93
C ASP A 52 0.89 -17.90 -6.80
N ARG A 53 1.79 -18.37 -7.67
CA ARG A 53 3.18 -17.87 -7.72
C ARG A 53 3.30 -16.44 -8.22
N LYS A 54 2.30 -16.03 -9.01
CA LYS A 54 2.19 -14.70 -9.56
C LYS A 54 1.53 -13.81 -8.50
N ILE A 55 0.35 -14.09 -7.97
CA ILE A 55 -0.39 -13.12 -7.13
C ILE A 55 0.42 -12.44 -6.00
N ILE A 56 1.31 -13.18 -5.32
CA ILE A 56 2.15 -12.66 -4.22
C ILE A 56 3.02 -11.46 -4.67
N PRO A 57 3.88 -11.57 -5.70
CA PRO A 57 4.65 -10.42 -6.16
C PRO A 57 3.80 -9.23 -6.66
N THR A 58 2.59 -9.43 -7.20
CA THR A 58 1.72 -8.30 -7.60
C THR A 58 1.14 -7.57 -6.39
N LEU A 59 0.99 -8.25 -5.25
CA LEU A 59 0.61 -7.59 -4.00
C LEU A 59 1.80 -6.85 -3.36
N LEU A 60 2.97 -7.50 -3.31
CA LEU A 60 4.10 -7.03 -2.49
C LEU A 60 4.98 -6.00 -3.19
N ILE A 61 5.32 -6.19 -4.46
CA ILE A 61 6.28 -5.32 -5.16
C ILE A 61 5.76 -3.87 -5.23
N PRO A 62 4.48 -3.60 -5.58
CA PRO A 62 3.94 -2.22 -5.56
C PRO A 62 4.04 -1.55 -4.19
N VAL A 63 3.80 -2.29 -3.10
CA VAL A 63 3.90 -1.78 -1.73
C VAL A 63 5.36 -1.47 -1.39
N ILE A 64 6.30 -2.35 -1.74
CA ILE A 64 7.73 -2.12 -1.51
C ILE A 64 8.21 -0.89 -2.28
N THR A 65 7.74 -0.70 -3.52
CA THR A 65 8.03 0.51 -4.30
C THR A 65 7.48 1.76 -3.61
N ALA A 66 6.22 1.73 -3.15
CA ALA A 66 5.62 2.87 -2.46
C ALA A 66 6.32 3.17 -1.12
N VAL A 67 6.69 2.16 -0.33
CA VAL A 67 7.47 2.33 0.91
C VAL A 67 8.83 2.97 0.61
N SER A 68 9.54 2.46 -0.40
CA SER A 68 10.83 3.00 -0.81
C SER A 68 10.71 4.46 -1.24
N TRP A 69 9.68 4.80 -2.02
CA TRP A 69 9.41 6.16 -2.47
C TRP A 69 9.06 7.10 -1.31
N PHE A 70 8.26 6.62 -0.36
CA PHE A 70 7.90 7.36 0.84
C PHE A 70 9.13 7.70 1.69
N TYR A 71 10.00 6.71 1.93
CA TYR A 71 11.21 6.91 2.73
C TYR A 71 12.20 7.84 2.02
N TYR A 72 12.37 7.67 0.70
CA TYR A 72 13.20 8.56 -0.10
C TYR A 72 12.73 10.02 -0.02
N GLY A 73 11.42 10.26 -0.16
CA GLY A 73 10.87 11.60 -0.02
C GLY A 73 10.99 12.19 1.39
N LYS A 74 10.98 11.34 2.42
CA LYS A 74 11.22 11.77 3.81
C LYS A 74 12.67 12.22 4.04
N ILE A 75 13.65 11.57 3.40
CA ILE A 75 15.07 11.94 3.52
C ILE A 75 15.35 13.27 2.82
N ILE A 76 14.81 13.46 1.61
CA ILE A 76 15.07 14.64 0.78
C ILE A 76 14.21 15.83 1.21
N GLY A 77 13.10 15.59 1.91
CA GLY A 77 12.13 16.60 2.31
C GLY A 77 11.02 16.85 1.28
N HIS A 78 11.15 16.27 0.08
CA HIS A 78 10.10 16.26 -0.93
C HIS A 78 10.14 14.94 -1.73
N TYR A 79 9.00 14.54 -2.30
CA TYR A 79 8.97 13.37 -3.19
C TYR A 79 9.65 13.69 -4.53
N PRO A 80 10.27 12.69 -5.20
CA PRO A 80 10.78 12.86 -6.55
C PRO A 80 9.67 13.38 -7.48
N GLY A 81 9.91 14.51 -8.15
CA GLY A 81 8.94 15.14 -9.05
C GLY A 81 7.63 15.58 -8.38
N ASN A 82 7.59 15.69 -7.05
CA ASN A 82 6.35 15.90 -6.28
C ASN A 82 5.28 14.81 -6.52
N ILE A 83 5.70 13.61 -6.94
CA ILE A 83 4.81 12.49 -7.18
C ILE A 83 4.65 11.70 -5.88
N GLU A 84 3.41 11.49 -5.46
CA GLU A 84 3.10 10.74 -4.24
C GLU A 84 3.50 9.25 -4.39
N PRO A 85 3.88 8.57 -3.28
CA PRO A 85 4.23 7.15 -3.28
C PRO A 85 3.20 6.21 -3.91
N PHE A 86 1.93 6.62 -3.91
CA PHE A 86 0.83 5.91 -4.53
C PHE A 86 1.07 5.63 -6.02
N TYR A 87 1.49 6.64 -6.78
CA TYR A 87 1.57 6.54 -8.24
C TYR A 87 2.68 5.59 -8.73
N PRO A 88 3.92 5.65 -8.22
CA PRO A 88 4.96 4.68 -8.56
C PRO A 88 4.55 3.24 -8.20
N GLY A 89 3.92 3.04 -7.03
CA GLY A 89 3.39 1.74 -6.65
C GLY A 89 2.32 1.26 -7.65
N MET A 90 1.35 2.10 -7.97
CA MET A 90 0.29 1.78 -8.93
C MET A 90 0.84 1.44 -10.31
N PHE A 91 1.84 2.21 -10.79
CA PHE A 91 2.50 1.95 -12.06
C PHE A 91 3.10 0.55 -12.10
N ILE A 92 3.84 0.15 -11.05
CA ILE A 92 4.41 -1.20 -10.93
C ILE A 92 3.30 -2.26 -10.91
N SER A 93 2.20 -2.02 -10.21
CA SER A 93 1.04 -2.93 -10.16
C SER A 93 0.45 -3.17 -11.56
N ILE A 94 0.24 -2.10 -12.34
CA ILE A 94 -0.24 -2.17 -13.73
C ILE A 94 0.73 -2.96 -14.61
N VAL A 95 2.03 -2.66 -14.52
CA VAL A 95 3.07 -3.32 -15.32
C VAL A 95 3.12 -4.81 -15.02
N LEU A 96 3.10 -5.22 -13.75
CA LEU A 96 3.14 -6.63 -13.36
C LEU A 96 1.93 -7.41 -13.89
N ILE A 97 0.73 -6.86 -13.71
CA ILE A 97 -0.49 -7.48 -14.24
C ILE A 97 -0.45 -7.56 -15.77
N GLY A 98 0.04 -6.52 -16.45
CA GLY A 98 0.20 -6.50 -17.90
C GLY A 98 1.16 -7.57 -18.41
N ILE A 99 2.32 -7.76 -17.76
CA ILE A 99 3.28 -8.82 -18.09
C ILE A 99 2.67 -10.20 -17.88
N TRP A 100 1.88 -10.37 -16.82
CA TRP A 100 1.40 -11.69 -16.40
C TRP A 100 0.13 -12.15 -17.10
N LYS A 101 -0.61 -11.20 -17.69
CA LYS A 101 -1.73 -11.45 -18.60
C LYS A 101 -1.29 -12.16 -19.87
N LYS A 102 -0.06 -11.90 -20.31
CA LYS A 102 0.54 -12.54 -21.48
C LYS A 102 0.85 -14.01 -21.18
#